data_AF-A0A5K0Z7Y1-F1
#
_entry.id   AF-A0A5K0Z7Y1-F1
#
_cell.length_a   1.000
_cell.length_b   1.000
_cell.length_c   1.000
_cell.angle_alpha   90.00
_cell.angle_beta   90.00
_cell.angle_gamma   90.00
#
_symmetry.space_group_name_H-M   'P 1'
#
loop_
_entity.id
_entity.type
_entity.pdbx_description
1 polymer ?
#
loop_
_entity_poly.entity_id
_entity_poly.type
_entity_poly.pdbx_seq_one_letter_code
_entity_poly.pdbx_strand_id
1 'polypeptide(L)'
;IITTILNHVTHGMPPLTVENVAKIHDYNIIPKGCQGDANTLHCQCLMSKNEFLYGVIDKAQYGKYGLVHMVQELYGENTAGLLLSILSRLFTAFLQ
;
A
#
# COMPACT_ATOMS: atom_id res chain seq x y z
N ILE A 1 8.82 -4.93 6.05
CA ILE A 1 9.53 -3.72 5.53
C ILE A 1 8.56 -2.54 5.40
N ILE A 2 7.46 -2.67 4.64
CA ILE A 2 6.49 -1.57 4.46
C ILE A 2 5.92 -1.06 5.79
N THR A 3 5.46 -1.94 6.68
CA THR A 3 5.03 -1.59 8.06
C THR A 3 6.08 -0.78 8.81
N THR A 4 7.36 -1.15 8.69
CA THR A 4 8.46 -0.45 9.36
C THR A 4 8.65 0.96 8.81
N ILE A 5 8.53 1.13 7.49
CA ILE A 5 8.60 2.43 6.83
C ILE A 5 7.43 3.31 7.27
N LEU A 6 6.20 2.77 7.30
CA LEU A 6 5.04 3.50 7.78
C LEU A 6 5.22 3.96 9.23
N ASN A 7 5.62 3.07 10.13
CA ASN A 7 5.89 3.42 11.52
C ASN A 7 6.99 4.46 11.69
N HIS A 8 8.01 4.45 10.83
CA HIS A 8 9.08 5.44 10.85
C HIS A 8 8.60 6.81 10.36
N VAL A 9 7.85 6.84 9.25
CA VAL A 9 7.34 8.07 8.64
C VAL A 9 6.24 8.71 9.49
N THR A 10 5.41 7.91 10.16
CA THR A 10 4.33 8.39 11.02
C THR A 10 4.70 8.44 12.50
N HIS A 11 5.99 8.48 12.83
CA HIS A 11 6.44 8.44 14.22
C HIS A 11 5.90 9.64 15.02
N GLY A 12 5.15 9.37 16.08
CA GLY A 12 4.53 10.41 16.92
C GLY A 12 3.20 10.96 16.41
N MET A 13 2.64 10.39 15.33
CA MET A 13 1.34 10.79 14.77
C MET A 13 0.29 9.66 14.95
N PRO A 14 -1.02 9.97 14.84
CA PRO A 14 -2.07 8.95 14.92
C PRO A 14 -1.86 7.86 13.86
N PRO A 15 -2.17 6.59 14.16
CA PRO A 15 -1.86 5.49 13.26
C PRO A 15 -2.79 5.47 12.03
N LEU A 16 -2.21 5.24 10.86
CA LEU A 16 -2.88 5.20 9.57
C LEU A 16 -3.67 3.90 9.41
N THR A 17 -4.95 4.03 9.06
CA THR A 17 -5.77 2.90 8.60
C THR A 17 -6.32 3.24 7.22
N VAL A 18 -5.90 2.46 6.22
CA VAL A 18 -6.29 2.61 4.82
C VAL A 18 -6.70 1.24 4.31
N GLU A 19 -7.98 1.12 3.97
CA GLU A 19 -8.49 -0.02 3.24
C GLU A 19 -8.59 0.39 1.77
N ASN A 20 -7.80 -0.24 0.90
CA ASN A 20 -7.83 0.08 -0.52
C ASN A 20 -7.88 -1.18 -1.37
N VAL A 21 -8.68 -1.14 -2.43
CA VAL A 21 -8.77 -2.24 -3.38
C VAL A 21 -7.64 -2.08 -4.40
N ALA A 22 -6.69 -3.00 -4.43
CA ALA A 22 -5.67 -3.02 -5.47
C ALA A 22 -6.33 -3.47 -6.79
N LYS A 23 -6.02 -2.80 -7.89
CA LYS A 23 -6.62 -3.12 -9.21
C LYS A 23 -5.79 -4.19 -9.91
N ILE A 24 -5.68 -5.37 -9.29
CA ILE A 24 -5.08 -6.53 -9.97
C ILE A 24 -6.15 -7.11 -10.90
N HIS A 25 -6.09 -6.76 -12.19
CA HIS A 25 -6.97 -7.30 -13.24
C HIS A 25 -6.43 -8.61 -13.86
N ASP A 26 -5.27 -9.11 -13.42
CA ASP A 26 -4.63 -10.26 -14.05
C ASP A 26 -5.15 -11.60 -13.53
N TYR A 27 -6.04 -12.19 -14.32
CA TYR A 27 -6.50 -13.57 -14.29
C TYR A 27 -5.38 -14.63 -14.41
N ASN A 28 -4.13 -14.21 -14.67
CA ASN A 28 -2.96 -15.09 -14.77
C ASN A 28 -2.16 -15.22 -13.46
N ILE A 29 -2.40 -14.35 -12.48
CA ILE A 29 -1.79 -14.45 -11.13
C ILE A 29 -2.78 -15.08 -10.13
N ILE A 30 -4.08 -15.03 -10.45
CA ILE A 30 -5.15 -15.64 -9.69
C ILE A 30 -5.30 -17.10 -10.16
N PRO A 31 -5.12 -18.12 -9.30
CA PRO A 31 -5.39 -19.50 -9.68
C PRO A 31 -6.84 -19.63 -10.15
N LYS A 32 -7.08 -20.30 -11.29
CA LYS A 32 -8.39 -20.40 -11.95
C LYS A 32 -9.55 -20.97 -11.10
N GLY A 33 -9.32 -21.36 -9.85
CA GLY A 33 -10.34 -21.83 -8.90
C GLY A 33 -11.02 -20.73 -8.08
N CYS A 34 -10.57 -19.47 -8.14
CA CYS A 34 -11.09 -18.40 -7.27
C CYS A 34 -12.23 -17.57 -7.89
N GLN A 35 -12.80 -18.01 -9.01
CA GLN A 35 -13.78 -17.23 -9.78
C GLN A 35 -15.23 -17.35 -9.27
N GLY A 36 -15.46 -18.06 -8.16
CA GLY A 36 -16.81 -18.40 -7.68
C GLY A 36 -17.24 -17.76 -6.36
N ASP A 37 -16.33 -17.44 -5.44
CA ASP A 37 -16.73 -17.15 -4.06
C ASP A 37 -16.01 -15.92 -3.51
N ALA A 38 -16.83 -14.97 -3.04
CA ALA A 38 -16.68 -13.81 -2.14
C ALA A 38 -15.34 -13.47 -1.40
N ASN A 39 -14.17 -13.94 -1.82
CA ASN A 39 -12.98 -13.99 -0.96
C ASN A 39 -11.67 -13.63 -1.69
N THR A 40 -11.67 -12.54 -2.46
CA THR A 40 -10.48 -12.06 -3.18
C THR A 40 -9.56 -11.23 -2.26
N LEU A 41 -9.10 -11.83 -1.15
CA LEU A 41 -8.13 -11.24 -0.22
C LEU A 41 -6.82 -10.85 -0.93
N HIS A 42 -6.49 -11.57 -2.01
CA HIS A 42 -5.27 -11.37 -2.79
C HIS A 42 -5.29 -10.13 -3.71
N CYS A 43 -6.46 -9.54 -3.94
CA CYS A 43 -6.64 -8.33 -4.75
C CYS A 43 -6.93 -7.09 -3.89
N GLN A 44 -6.90 -7.21 -2.57
CA GLN A 44 -7.16 -6.10 -1.65
C GLN A 44 -5.88 -5.76 -0.90
N CYS A 45 -5.61 -4.48 -0.76
CA CYS A 45 -4.50 -3.93 0.00
C CYS A 45 -5.06 -3.37 1.31
N LEU A 46 -4.84 -4.08 2.41
CA LEU A 46 -5.29 -3.64 3.72
C LEU A 46 -4.10 -3.15 4.56
N MET A 47 -4.18 -1.87 4.95
CA MET A 47 -3.29 -1.28 5.93
C MET A 47 -4.11 -0.86 7.15
N SER A 48 -3.81 -1.42 8.31
CA SER A 48 -4.51 -1.09 9.54
C SER A 48 -3.51 -0.74 10.63
N LYS A 49 -3.73 0.39 11.30
CA LYS A 49 -2.88 0.86 12.40
C LYS A 49 -1.38 0.90 12.05
N ASN A 50 -1.03 1.43 10.88
CA ASN A 50 0.33 1.42 10.29
C ASN A 50 0.90 0.05 9.93
N GLU A 51 0.14 -1.04 10.07
CA GLU A 51 0.56 -2.36 9.68
C GLU A 51 0.02 -2.73 8.31
N PHE A 52 0.92 -3.18 7.45
CA PHE A 52 0.55 -3.80 6.18
C PHE A 52 0.16 -5.25 6.43
N LEU A 53 -1.15 -5.54 6.33
CA LEU A 53 -1.70 -6.85 6.67
C LEU A 53 -1.62 -7.83 5.49
N TYR A 54 -2.16 -7.44 4.33
CA TYR A 54 -2.14 -8.25 3.12
C TYR A 54 -2.38 -7.39 1.87
N GLY A 55 -1.96 -7.92 0.71
CA GLY A 55 -2.14 -7.29 -0.60
C GLY A 55 -0.84 -7.09 -1.36
N VAL A 56 -0.94 -6.39 -2.50
CA VAL A 56 0.21 -6.01 -3.33
C VAL A 56 0.14 -4.50 -3.57
N ILE A 57 1.29 -3.83 -3.47
CA ILE A 57 1.42 -2.42 -3.81
C ILE A 57 1.52 -2.30 -5.33
N ASP A 58 0.43 -1.84 -5.96
CA ASP A 58 0.32 -1.64 -7.41
C ASP A 58 0.36 -0.15 -7.79
N LYS A 59 0.19 0.15 -9.08
CA LYS A 59 0.09 1.52 -9.59
C LYS A 59 -1.04 2.32 -8.93
N ALA A 60 -2.14 1.66 -8.51
CA ALA A 60 -3.26 2.35 -7.88
C ALA A 60 -2.88 2.90 -6.49
N GLN A 61 -1.93 2.29 -5.79
CA GLN A 61 -1.48 2.78 -4.47
C GLN A 61 -0.70 4.11 -4.52
N TYR A 62 -0.17 4.50 -5.68
CA TYR A 62 0.47 5.80 -5.90
C TYR A 62 -0.47 6.85 -6.52
N GLY A 63 -1.67 6.42 -6.95
CA GLY A 63 -2.64 7.26 -7.61
C GLY A 63 -3.64 7.91 -6.65
N LYS A 64 -4.74 8.43 -7.23
CA LYS A 64 -5.84 9.04 -6.48
C LYS A 64 -6.49 8.02 -5.54
N TYR A 65 -6.66 8.39 -4.27
CA TYR A 65 -7.08 7.51 -3.17
C TYR A 65 -6.12 6.36 -2.85
N GLY A 66 -4.89 6.40 -3.37
CA GLY A 66 -3.83 5.46 -3.03
C GLY A 66 -3.22 5.73 -1.65
N LEU A 67 -2.33 4.86 -1.21
CA LEU A 67 -1.56 5.02 0.03
C LEU A 67 -0.88 6.39 0.13
N VAL A 68 -0.17 6.81 -0.92
CA VAL A 68 0.58 8.07 -0.90
C VAL A 68 -0.37 9.27 -0.80
N HIS A 69 -1.51 9.21 -1.49
CA HIS A 69 -2.54 10.23 -1.43
C HIS A 69 -3.18 10.32 -0.03
N MET A 70 -3.47 9.19 0.60
CA MET A 70 -4.00 9.18 1.97
C MET A 70 -3.00 9.73 3.00
N VAL A 71 -1.71 9.41 2.83
CA VAL A 71 -0.64 9.97 3.67
C VAL A 71 -0.50 11.47 3.46
N GLN A 72 -0.68 11.96 2.24
CA GLN A 72 -0.69 13.40 1.94
C GLN A 72 -1.87 14.12 2.60
N GLU A 73 -3.07 13.56 2.53
CA GLU A 73 -4.27 14.14 3.15
C GLU A 73 -4.20 14.14 4.69
N LEU A 74 -3.60 13.10 5.29
CA LEU A 74 -3.59 12.94 6.75
C LEU A 74 -2.38 13.60 7.43
N TYR A 75 -1.20 13.55 6.81
CA TYR A 75 0.06 13.99 7.40
C TYR A 75 0.75 15.11 6.61
N GLY A 76 0.14 15.56 5.52
CA GLY A 76 0.66 16.62 4.66
C GLY A 76 1.63 16.15 3.58
N GLU A 77 1.91 17.06 2.65
CA GLU A 77 2.76 16.85 1.47
C GLU A 77 4.22 16.49 1.80
N ASN A 78 4.79 17.05 2.88
CA ASN A 78 6.16 16.75 3.30
C ASN A 78 6.34 15.27 3.66
N THR A 79 5.39 14.74 4.42
CA THR A 79 5.37 13.34 4.86
C THR A 79 5.15 12.39 3.68
N ALA A 80 4.25 12.75 2.76
CA ALA A 80 4.00 11.98 1.55
C ALA A 80 5.22 11.95 0.62
N GLY A 81 5.91 13.08 0.44
CA GLY A 81 7.15 13.17 -0.33
C GLY A 81 8.27 12.32 0.26
N LEU A 82 8.41 12.32 1.59
CA LEU A 82 9.36 11.45 2.30
C LEU A 82 9.04 9.96 2.07
N LEU A 83 7.77 9.57 2.23
CA LEU A 83 7.33 8.18 2.00
C LEU A 83 7.65 7.74 0.57
N LEU A 84 7.34 8.56 -0.43
CA LEU A 84 7.61 8.28 -1.84
C LEU A 84 9.10 8.15 -2.14
N SER A 85 9.93 8.99 -1.50
CA SER A 85 11.39 8.94 -1.63
C SER A 85 11.97 7.65 -1.07
N ILE A 86 11.49 7.22 0.11
CA ILE A 86 11.91 5.96 0.73
C ILE A 86 11.49 4.76 -0.13
N LEU A 87 10.23 4.73 -0.57
CA LEU A 87 9.72 3.66 -1.44
C LEU A 87 10.50 3.57 -2.74
N SER A 88 10.79 4.69 -3.39
CA SER A 88 11.60 4.74 -4.61
C SER A 88 12.97 4.09 -4.40
N ARG A 89 13.69 4.47 -3.34
CA ARG A 89 15.01 3.89 -3.02
C ARG A 89 14.93 2.42 -2.65
N LEU A 90 13.90 2.01 -1.91
CA LEU A 90 13.66 0.62 -1.56
C LEU A 90 13.48 -0.25 -2.80
N PHE A 91 12.63 0.16 -3.74
CA PHE A 91 12.39 -0.62 -4.96
C PHE A 91 13.60 -0.62 -5.91
N THR A 92 14.31 0.51 -6.02
CA THR A 92 15.58 0.53 -6.78
C THR A 92 16.59 -0.44 -6.18
N ALA A 93 16.79 -0.42 -4.86
CA ALA A 93 17.72 -1.31 -4.18
C ALA A 93 17.30 -2.78 -4.25
N PHE A 94 15.98 -3.06 -4.29
CA PHE A 94 15.46 -4.42 -4.42
C PHE A 94 15.64 -5.01 -5.83
N LEU A 95 15.70 -4.16 -6.86
CA LEU A 95 15.84 -4.59 -8.27
C LEU A 95 17.29 -4.62 -8.76
N GLN A 96 18.23 -4.04 -8.01
CA GLN A 96 19.68 -4.10 -8.30
C GLN A 96 20.26 -5.46 -7.94
#